data_AF-A0A969BIJ2-F1
#
_entry.id   AF-A0A969BIJ2-F1
#
_cell.length_a   1.000
_cell.length_b   1.000
_cell.length_c   1.000
_cell.angle_alpha   90.00
_cell.angle_beta   90.00
_cell.angle_gamma   90.00
#
_symmetry.space_group_name_H-M   'P 1'
#
loop_
_entity.id
_entity.type
_entity.pdbx_description
1 polymer ?
#
loop_
_entity_poly.entity_id
_entity_poly.type
_entity_poly.pdbx_seq_one_letter_code
_entity_poly.pdbx_strand_id
1 'polypeptide(L)'
;MIGTSEARLYQVAVHIVGNKTRMEENIFSGGPLEVEDDALQQMLITYFLSNFSSPEYYAFTFSNGDVSLNPVFRFVTEMFESPETFHENSINIARHLYDVSQHPNIKAGDLYVAHISGVAFDNRIVEGIGIFKSENKESYLKLKHTRKQFDLSAEVGTNVHKLDKGCLVLRTDEEAGYKICIVDNANASEAQFWREDF
;
A
#
# COMPACT_ATOMS: atom_id res chain seq x y z
N MET A 1 -12.68 2.92 13.66
CA MET A 1 -13.22 3.07 12.29
C MET A 1 -12.35 4.07 11.56
N ILE A 2 -11.89 3.76 10.35
CA ILE A 2 -11.12 4.68 9.52
C ILE A 2 -12.09 5.49 8.67
N GLY A 3 -12.13 6.80 8.87
CA GLY A 3 -12.89 7.73 8.06
C GLY A 3 -12.04 8.36 6.96
N THR A 4 -12.63 8.54 5.78
CA THR A 4 -11.92 8.92 4.55
C THR A 4 -12.41 10.23 3.94
N SER A 5 -13.39 10.90 4.55
CA SER A 5 -14.03 12.09 4.00
C SER A 5 -13.09 13.27 3.79
N GLU A 6 -12.07 13.39 4.64
CA GLU A 6 -11.06 14.45 4.59
C GLU A 6 -9.72 13.94 4.04
N ALA A 7 -9.63 12.67 3.67
CA ALA A 7 -8.38 12.04 3.28
C ALA A 7 -7.86 12.57 1.93
N ARG A 8 -6.56 12.87 1.89
CA ARG A 8 -5.86 13.36 0.69
C ARG A 8 -4.53 12.64 0.53
N LEU A 9 -4.15 12.39 -0.72
CA LEU A 9 -2.83 11.88 -1.03
C LEU A 9 -1.83 13.02 -0.93
N TYR A 10 -0.85 12.87 -0.06
CA TYR A 10 0.27 13.78 0.01
C TYR A 10 1.36 13.38 -0.99
N GLN A 11 1.78 12.11 -0.94
CA GLN A 11 2.72 11.50 -1.89
C GLN A 11 2.32 10.05 -2.13
N VAL A 12 2.60 9.53 -3.32
CA VAL A 12 2.43 8.10 -3.63
C VAL A 12 3.54 7.65 -4.56
N ALA A 13 4.11 6.49 -4.29
CA ALA A 13 5.08 5.83 -5.15
C ALA A 13 4.54 4.45 -5.54
N VAL A 14 4.93 3.99 -6.73
CA VAL A 14 4.60 2.64 -7.21
C VAL A 14 5.86 1.91 -7.61
N HIS A 15 5.92 0.62 -7.30
CA HIS A 15 6.99 -0.28 -7.66
C HIS A 15 6.37 -1.62 -8.11
N ILE A 16 7.11 -2.42 -8.86
CA ILE A 16 6.78 -3.83 -9.09
C ILE A 16 7.66 -4.63 -8.14
N VAL A 17 7.03 -5.46 -7.30
CA VAL A 17 7.73 -6.38 -6.41
C VAL A 17 7.60 -7.77 -6.97
N GLY A 18 8.74 -8.39 -7.28
CA GLY A 18 8.84 -9.75 -7.80
C GLY A 18 8.81 -10.80 -6.69
N ASN A 19 9.21 -12.02 -7.03
CA ASN A 19 9.42 -13.13 -6.10
C ASN A 19 10.75 -13.82 -6.41
N LYS A 20 11.63 -13.88 -5.39
CA LYS A 20 12.96 -14.50 -5.47
C LYS A 20 12.94 -15.95 -5.94
N THR A 21 12.02 -16.76 -5.41
CA THR A 21 11.91 -18.19 -5.74
C THR A 21 11.46 -18.43 -7.18
N ARG A 22 10.84 -17.43 -7.80
CA ARG A 22 10.35 -17.48 -9.18
C ARG A 22 11.26 -16.75 -10.16
N MET A 23 12.41 -16.22 -9.70
CA MET A 23 13.33 -15.39 -10.48
C MET A 23 12.65 -14.16 -11.11
N GLU A 24 11.64 -13.64 -10.43
CA GLU A 24 10.94 -12.41 -10.82
C GLU A 24 11.62 -11.23 -10.12
N GLU A 25 12.08 -10.23 -10.88
CA GLU A 25 12.83 -9.09 -10.33
C GLU A 25 11.91 -7.95 -9.86
N ASN A 26 12.46 -7.05 -9.04
CA ASN A 26 11.81 -5.79 -8.70
C ASN A 26 12.02 -4.75 -9.80
N ILE A 27 11.03 -3.87 -9.99
CA ILE A 27 11.14 -2.68 -10.81
C ILE A 27 10.75 -1.48 -9.96
N PHE A 28 11.66 -0.53 -9.78
CA PHE A 28 11.40 0.67 -8.98
C PHE A 28 11.05 1.86 -9.88
N SER A 29 10.02 2.63 -9.51
CA SER A 29 9.77 3.94 -10.13
C SER A 29 10.95 4.89 -9.95
N GLY A 30 11.14 5.80 -10.91
CA GLY A 30 12.18 6.83 -10.84
C GLY A 30 11.87 7.99 -9.89
N GLY A 31 10.64 8.07 -9.37
CA GLY A 31 10.18 9.09 -8.44
C GLY A 31 8.74 8.82 -7.98
N PRO A 32 8.19 9.63 -7.07
CA PRO A 32 6.75 9.63 -6.76
C PRO A 32 5.91 9.86 -8.01
N LEU A 33 4.66 9.39 -7.99
CA LEU A 33 3.70 9.65 -9.05
C LEU A 33 3.17 11.08 -8.94
N GLU A 34 3.06 11.75 -10.09
CA GLU A 34 2.35 13.02 -10.22
C GLU A 34 0.85 12.72 -10.35
N VAL A 35 0.08 12.98 -9.29
CA VAL A 35 -1.37 12.78 -9.24
C VAL A 35 -2.06 14.14 -9.19
N GLU A 36 -2.20 14.80 -10.34
CA GLU A 36 -2.84 16.13 -10.43
C GLU A 36 -4.36 16.04 -10.65
N ASP A 37 -4.85 14.93 -11.18
CA ASP A 37 -6.28 14.74 -11.47
C ASP A 37 -7.06 14.36 -10.20
N ASP A 38 -8.02 15.20 -9.82
CA ASP A 38 -8.86 14.99 -8.64
C ASP A 38 -9.62 13.65 -8.66
N ALA A 39 -10.04 13.20 -9.85
CA ALA A 39 -10.75 11.94 -9.99
C ALA A 39 -9.83 10.74 -9.71
N LEU A 40 -8.60 10.76 -10.23
CA LEU A 40 -7.57 9.78 -9.92
C LEU A 40 -7.20 9.80 -8.43
N GLN A 41 -7.04 10.98 -7.84
CA GLN A 41 -6.75 11.11 -6.41
C GLN A 41 -7.86 10.45 -5.56
N GLN A 42 -9.12 10.76 -5.86
CA GLN A 42 -10.26 10.17 -5.15
C GLN A 42 -10.35 8.65 -5.37
N MET A 43 -10.04 8.17 -6.57
CA MET A 43 -10.01 6.75 -6.90
C MET A 43 -8.94 6.01 -6.08
N LEU A 44 -7.73 6.58 -5.97
CA LEU A 44 -6.65 6.00 -5.17
C LEU A 44 -6.97 6.00 -3.68
N ILE A 45 -7.49 7.11 -3.12
CA ILE A 45 -7.94 7.15 -1.71
C ILE A 45 -9.00 6.09 -1.45
N THR A 46 -9.95 5.92 -2.37
CA THR A 46 -11.00 4.89 -2.25
C THR A 46 -10.39 3.49 -2.28
N TYR A 47 -9.49 3.23 -3.23
CA TYR A 47 -8.80 1.94 -3.34
C TYR A 47 -8.00 1.59 -2.08
N PHE A 48 -7.26 2.56 -1.54
CA PHE A 48 -6.40 2.37 -0.38
C PHE A 48 -7.19 2.21 0.93
N LEU A 49 -8.22 3.01 1.17
CA LEU A 49 -8.83 3.11 2.51
C LEU A 49 -10.16 2.37 2.67
N SER A 50 -10.87 2.03 1.58
CA SER A 50 -12.22 1.42 1.68
C SER A 50 -12.23 0.05 2.37
N ASN A 51 -11.12 -0.69 2.32
CA ASN A 51 -10.98 -2.01 2.96
C ASN A 51 -10.70 -1.92 4.47
N PHE A 52 -10.54 -0.71 5.04
CA PHE A 52 -10.22 -0.49 6.45
C PHE A 52 -11.40 0.07 7.27
N SER A 53 -12.63 -0.20 6.85
CA SER A 53 -13.83 0.31 7.55
C SER A 53 -14.01 -0.30 8.94
N SER A 54 -13.64 -1.58 9.14
CA SER A 54 -13.66 -2.27 10.44
C SER A 54 -12.39 -3.10 10.65
N PRO A 55 -11.22 -2.47 10.82
CA PRO A 55 -9.95 -3.18 10.88
C PRO A 55 -9.69 -3.72 12.29
N GLU A 56 -8.89 -4.79 12.36
CA GLU A 56 -8.16 -5.12 13.57
C GLU A 56 -6.91 -4.24 13.69
N TYR A 57 -6.55 -3.92 14.93
CA TYR A 57 -5.42 -3.03 15.22
C TYR A 57 -4.22 -3.83 15.73
N TYR A 58 -3.07 -3.50 15.16
CA TYR A 58 -1.76 -4.07 15.43
C TYR A 58 -0.76 -2.96 15.76
N ALA A 59 0.46 -3.34 16.11
CA ALA A 59 1.60 -2.46 16.26
C ALA A 59 2.86 -3.15 15.76
N PHE A 60 3.85 -2.38 15.32
CA PHE A 60 5.15 -2.93 14.98
C PHE A 60 5.79 -3.54 16.23
N THR A 61 6.46 -4.66 16.04
CA THR A 61 7.21 -5.34 17.09
C THR A 61 8.55 -5.81 16.54
N PHE A 62 9.42 -6.23 17.45
CA PHE A 62 10.65 -6.94 17.11
C PHE A 62 10.91 -8.03 18.14
N SER A 63 11.70 -9.04 17.77
CA SER A 63 11.89 -10.26 18.58
C SER A 63 12.46 -10.01 19.98
N ASN A 64 13.21 -8.92 20.19
CA ASN A 64 13.76 -8.52 21.48
C ASN A 64 12.94 -7.42 22.19
N GLY A 65 11.79 -7.03 21.64
CA GLY A 65 10.93 -5.96 22.16
C GLY A 65 11.33 -4.53 21.75
N ASP A 66 12.47 -4.34 21.07
CA ASP A 66 12.92 -3.03 20.59
C ASP A 66 12.38 -2.78 19.17
N VAL A 67 11.27 -2.05 19.09
CA VAL A 67 10.60 -1.73 17.81
C VAL A 67 11.48 -0.93 16.85
N SER A 68 12.48 -0.21 17.35
CA SER A 68 13.42 0.55 16.50
C SER A 68 14.28 -0.35 15.59
N LEU A 69 14.31 -1.66 15.87
CA LEU A 69 14.99 -2.65 15.03
C LEU A 69 14.10 -3.21 13.92
N ASN A 70 12.78 -2.93 13.94
CA ASN A 70 11.90 -3.29 12.84
C ASN A 70 12.18 -2.40 11.61
N PRO A 71 12.57 -2.96 10.45
CA PRO A 71 12.93 -2.15 9.29
C PRO A 71 11.77 -1.28 8.77
N VAL A 72 10.56 -1.83 8.71
CA VAL A 72 9.38 -1.10 8.19
C VAL A 72 8.99 0.03 9.13
N PHE A 73 9.06 -0.19 10.45
CA PHE A 73 8.88 0.88 11.45
C PHE A 73 9.83 2.05 11.16
N ARG A 74 11.14 1.76 10.99
CA ARG A 74 12.13 2.80 10.70
C ARG A 74 11.83 3.57 9.41
N PHE A 75 11.54 2.86 8.32
CA PHE A 75 11.23 3.50 7.04
C PHE A 75 10.01 4.40 7.16
N VAL A 76 8.95 3.93 7.82
CA VAL A 76 7.72 4.70 8.03
C VAL A 76 7.94 5.91 8.93
N THR A 77 8.70 5.76 10.03
CA THR A 77 9.05 6.90 10.91
C THR A 77 9.81 7.97 10.12
N GLU A 78 10.83 7.58 9.35
CA GLU A 78 11.59 8.52 8.52
C GLU A 78 10.70 9.21 7.47
N MET A 79 9.72 8.52 6.90
CA MET A 79 8.72 9.14 5.99
C MET A 79 7.85 10.19 6.67
N PHE A 80 7.48 9.98 7.94
CA PHE A 80 6.69 10.94 8.71
C PHE A 80 7.52 12.15 9.16
N GLU A 81 8.77 11.93 9.53
CA GLU A 81 9.66 12.98 10.05
C GLU A 81 10.30 13.83 8.95
N SER A 82 10.68 13.19 7.84
CA SER A 82 11.44 13.77 6.74
C SER A 82 10.80 13.38 5.39
N PRO A 83 9.68 14.03 4.99
CA PRO A 83 8.91 13.64 3.80
C PRO A 83 9.70 13.65 2.48
N GLU A 84 10.83 14.34 2.40
CA GLU A 84 11.76 14.29 1.28
C GLU A 84 12.40 12.90 1.08
N THR A 85 12.48 12.09 2.14
CA THR A 85 13.00 10.71 2.09
C THR A 85 11.95 9.71 1.59
N PHE A 86 10.71 10.15 1.35
CA PHE A 86 9.58 9.28 1.06
C PHE A 86 9.85 8.28 -0.06
N HIS A 87 10.39 8.73 -1.19
CA HIS A 87 10.63 7.87 -2.34
C HIS A 87 11.77 6.86 -2.09
N GLU A 88 12.83 7.29 -1.41
CA GLU A 88 13.91 6.37 -1.03
C GLU A 88 13.38 5.28 -0.08
N ASN A 89 12.61 5.68 0.91
CA ASN A 89 12.04 4.75 1.87
C ASN A 89 10.94 3.86 1.25
N SER A 90 10.23 4.30 0.21
CA SER A 90 9.28 3.44 -0.51
C SER A 90 10.00 2.34 -1.30
N ILE A 91 11.18 2.65 -1.84
CA ILE A 91 12.08 1.66 -2.44
C ILE A 91 12.62 0.69 -1.38
N ASN A 92 13.00 1.19 -0.20
CA ASN A 92 13.49 0.34 0.89
C ASN A 92 12.40 -0.64 1.37
N ILE A 93 11.15 -0.19 1.49
CA ILE A 93 9.99 -1.04 1.77
C ILE A 93 9.84 -2.11 0.67
N ALA A 94 9.90 -1.73 -0.61
CA ALA A 94 9.76 -2.67 -1.72
C ALA A 94 10.89 -3.73 -1.74
N ARG A 95 12.13 -3.33 -1.43
CA ARG A 95 13.27 -4.23 -1.28
C ARG A 95 13.08 -5.18 -0.12
N HIS A 96 12.67 -4.66 1.04
CA HIS A 96 12.43 -5.47 2.23
C HIS A 96 11.35 -6.53 1.94
N LEU A 97 10.23 -6.12 1.37
CA LEU A 97 9.14 -7.04 0.98
C LEU A 97 9.65 -8.14 0.04
N TYR A 98 10.46 -7.81 -0.96
CA TYR A 98 11.08 -8.79 -1.84
C TYR A 98 12.05 -9.73 -1.11
N ASP A 99 12.77 -9.22 -0.12
CA ASP A 99 13.76 -9.97 0.65
C ASP A 99 13.14 -11.03 1.57
N VAL A 100 12.01 -10.69 2.18
CA VAL A 100 11.23 -11.59 3.04
C VAL A 100 10.25 -12.46 2.25
N SER A 101 9.92 -12.11 1.00
CA SER A 101 9.05 -12.91 0.11
C SER A 101 9.76 -14.17 -0.44
N GLN A 102 9.95 -15.18 0.41
CA GLN A 102 10.64 -16.42 0.07
C GLN A 102 9.72 -17.62 -0.18
N HIS A 103 8.40 -17.44 -0.08
CA HIS A 103 7.44 -18.50 -0.34
C HIS A 103 6.98 -18.49 -1.81
N PRO A 104 6.94 -19.63 -2.52
CA PRO A 104 6.58 -19.70 -3.95
C PRO A 104 5.14 -19.27 -4.27
N ASN A 105 4.25 -19.29 -3.29
CA ASN A 105 2.86 -18.84 -3.46
C ASN A 105 2.70 -17.31 -3.40
N ILE A 106 3.68 -16.57 -2.89
CA ILE A 106 3.62 -15.10 -2.91
C ILE A 106 3.77 -14.64 -4.37
N LYS A 107 2.75 -13.97 -4.91
CA LYS A 107 2.76 -13.54 -6.31
C LYS A 107 3.56 -12.25 -6.47
N ALA A 108 4.17 -12.03 -7.64
CA ALA A 108 4.59 -10.68 -8.02
C ALA A 108 3.38 -9.74 -8.14
N GLY A 109 3.61 -8.44 -8.00
CA GLY A 109 2.52 -7.46 -8.08
C GLY A 109 2.96 -6.01 -8.05
N ASP A 110 1.98 -5.14 -8.23
CA ASP A 110 2.13 -3.69 -8.14
C ASP A 110 2.07 -3.29 -6.66
N LEU A 111 3.15 -2.74 -6.12
CA LEU A 111 3.25 -2.22 -4.76
C LEU A 111 3.10 -0.69 -4.79
N TYR A 112 2.07 -0.19 -4.11
CA TYR A 112 1.87 1.23 -3.85
C TYR A 112 2.28 1.54 -2.42
N VAL A 113 3.07 2.60 -2.25
CA VAL A 113 3.32 3.21 -0.95
C VAL A 113 2.74 4.62 -1.00
N ALA A 114 1.91 4.98 -0.03
CA ALA A 114 1.18 6.24 -0.04
C ALA A 114 1.29 6.95 1.31
N HIS A 115 1.70 8.20 1.30
CA HIS A 115 1.54 9.12 2.43
C HIS A 115 0.19 9.82 2.29
N ILE A 116 -0.68 9.61 3.27
CA ILE A 116 -2.06 10.06 3.27
C ILE A 116 -2.27 10.99 4.46
N SER A 117 -2.78 12.19 4.21
CA SER A 117 -3.22 13.12 5.26
C SER A 117 -4.74 13.06 5.41
N GLY A 118 -5.27 13.61 6.50
CA GLY A 118 -6.73 13.74 6.66
C GLY A 118 -7.44 12.44 7.03
N VAL A 119 -6.73 11.45 7.57
CA VAL A 119 -7.32 10.16 7.98
C VAL A 119 -8.04 10.34 9.30
N ALA A 120 -9.35 10.11 9.34
CA ALA A 120 -10.11 10.20 10.59
C ALA A 120 -9.99 8.89 11.38
N PHE A 121 -9.47 8.97 12.61
CA PHE A 121 -9.25 7.83 13.50
C PHE A 121 -9.40 8.26 14.96
N ASP A 122 -10.14 7.50 15.77
CA ASP A 122 -10.39 7.77 17.20
C ASP A 122 -10.76 9.24 17.53
N ASN A 123 -11.70 9.80 16.75
CA ASN A 123 -12.17 11.19 16.84
C ASN A 123 -11.07 12.24 16.61
N ARG A 124 -10.00 11.89 15.92
CA ARG A 124 -8.90 12.77 15.53
C ARG A 124 -8.66 12.65 14.03
N ILE A 125 -8.00 13.67 13.47
CA ILE A 125 -7.45 13.62 12.12
C ILE A 125 -5.95 13.36 12.26
N VAL A 126 -5.46 12.32 11.58
CA VAL A 126 -4.06 11.89 11.61
C VAL A 126 -3.52 11.69 10.20
N GLU A 127 -2.21 11.60 10.10
CA GLU A 127 -1.50 11.14 8.90
C GLU A 127 -1.36 9.61 8.94
N GLY A 128 -1.19 9.00 7.77
CA GLY A 128 -0.88 7.59 7.66
C GLY A 128 0.02 7.26 6.48
N ILE A 129 0.85 6.23 6.65
CA ILE A 129 1.57 5.58 5.55
C ILE A 129 0.84 4.28 5.23
N GLY A 130 0.38 4.17 3.99
CA GLY A 130 -0.21 2.96 3.45
C GLY A 130 0.76 2.21 2.56
N ILE A 131 0.83 0.89 2.70
CA ILE A 131 1.61 -0.03 1.87
C ILE A 131 0.60 -1.02 1.29
N PHE A 132 0.40 -1.01 -0.02
CA PHE A 132 -0.68 -1.75 -0.69
C PHE A 132 -0.14 -2.55 -1.86
N LYS A 133 -0.43 -3.84 -1.93
CA LYS A 133 0.02 -4.70 -3.02
C LYS A 133 -1.17 -5.27 -3.79
N SER A 134 -1.16 -5.06 -5.10
CA SER A 134 -2.07 -5.66 -6.06
C SER A 134 -1.36 -6.81 -6.78
N GLU A 135 -1.87 -8.02 -6.61
CA GLU A 135 -1.34 -9.26 -7.18
C GLU A 135 -2.23 -9.81 -8.30
N ASN A 136 -3.47 -9.33 -8.38
CA ASN A 136 -4.46 -9.78 -9.36
C ASN A 136 -4.91 -8.62 -10.26
N LYS A 137 -5.00 -8.90 -11.56
CA LYS A 137 -5.56 -7.97 -12.55
C LYS A 137 -6.79 -8.58 -13.18
N GLU A 138 -7.77 -7.73 -13.48
CA GLU A 138 -9.02 -8.12 -14.10
C GLU A 138 -9.12 -7.52 -15.50
N SER A 139 -9.69 -8.30 -16.43
CA SER A 139 -9.99 -7.82 -17.77
C SER A 139 -11.25 -6.95 -17.73
N TYR A 140 -11.20 -5.78 -18.35
CA TYR A 140 -12.33 -4.89 -18.51
C TYR A 140 -12.42 -4.39 -19.95
N LEU A 141 -13.63 -4.00 -20.36
CA LEU A 141 -13.89 -3.48 -21.70
C LEU A 141 -13.86 -1.95 -21.67
N LYS A 142 -13.09 -1.36 -22.58
CA LYS A 142 -13.01 0.08 -22.76
C LYS A 142 -13.62 0.47 -24.10
N LEU A 143 -14.71 1.21 -24.04
CA LEU A 143 -15.37 1.75 -25.20
C LEU A 143 -14.94 3.21 -25.40
N LYS A 144 -14.20 3.48 -26.48
CA LYS A 144 -13.93 4.84 -26.94
C LYS A 144 -14.94 5.21 -28.01
N HIS A 145 -15.48 6.42 -27.93
CA HIS A 145 -16.42 6.93 -28.92
C HIS A 145 -15.93 8.27 -29.47
N THR A 146 -15.77 8.34 -30.79
CA THR A 146 -15.46 9.57 -31.50
C THR A 146 -16.51 9.80 -32.59
N ARG A 147 -17.37 10.79 -32.39
CA ARG A 147 -18.50 11.18 -33.27
C ARG A 147 -19.57 10.10 -33.51
N LYS A 148 -19.28 9.11 -34.35
CA LYS A 148 -20.16 7.97 -34.71
C LYS A 148 -19.38 6.66 -34.84
N GLN A 149 -18.08 6.68 -34.56
CA GLN A 149 -17.24 5.49 -34.53
C GLN A 149 -17.07 5.04 -33.09
N PHE A 150 -17.30 3.74 -32.89
CA PHE A 150 -17.12 3.05 -31.62
C PHE A 150 -15.92 2.13 -31.75
N ASP A 151 -14.97 2.27 -30.85
CA ASP A 151 -13.81 1.40 -30.73
C ASP A 151 -13.86 0.69 -29.38
N LEU A 152 -13.84 -0.64 -29.41
CA LEU A 152 -13.97 -1.48 -28.22
C LEU A 152 -12.68 -2.29 -28.07
N SER A 153 -11.97 -2.04 -26.97
CA SER A 153 -10.78 -2.80 -26.60
C SER A 153 -10.99 -3.53 -25.26
N ALA A 154 -10.35 -4.70 -25.13
CA ALA A 154 -10.16 -5.33 -23.83
C ALA A 154 -8.84 -4.83 -23.24
N GLU A 155 -8.88 -4.30 -22.02
CA GLU A 155 -7.71 -3.91 -21.23
C GLU A 155 -7.65 -4.75 -19.95
N VAL A 156 -6.46 -4.86 -19.36
CA VAL A 156 -6.23 -5.57 -18.11
C VAL A 156 -5.72 -4.57 -17.09
N GLY A 157 -6.33 -4.53 -15.90
CA GLY A 157 -5.98 -3.54 -14.88
C GLY A 157 -6.33 -3.97 -13.47
N THR A 158 -5.94 -3.15 -12.50
CA THR A 158 -6.24 -3.35 -11.09
C THR A 158 -7.70 -2.95 -10.80
N ASN A 159 -8.42 -3.80 -10.09
CA ASN A 159 -9.77 -3.47 -9.63
C ASN A 159 -9.69 -2.56 -8.40
N VAL A 160 -10.14 -1.32 -8.54
CA VAL A 160 -10.06 -0.28 -7.49
C VAL A 160 -10.94 -0.54 -6.27
N HIS A 161 -11.78 -1.58 -6.30
CA HIS A 161 -12.60 -2.00 -5.17
C HIS A 161 -12.08 -3.27 -4.49
N LYS A 162 -10.98 -3.85 -5.00
CA LYS A 162 -10.45 -5.12 -4.52
C LYS A 162 -8.95 -4.99 -4.27
N LEU A 163 -8.63 -4.59 -3.04
CA LEU A 163 -7.27 -4.64 -2.52
C LEU A 163 -6.92 -6.08 -2.19
N ASP A 164 -5.79 -6.58 -2.69
CA ASP A 164 -5.35 -7.94 -2.36
C ASP A 164 -4.70 -7.97 -0.97
N LYS A 165 -3.66 -7.14 -0.76
CA LYS A 165 -2.94 -7.04 0.51
C LYS A 165 -2.60 -5.60 0.84
N GLY A 166 -2.65 -5.23 2.11
CA GLY A 166 -2.28 -3.90 2.54
C GLY A 166 -2.08 -3.73 4.03
N CYS A 167 -1.25 -2.75 4.36
CA CYS A 167 -0.93 -2.31 5.71
C CYS A 167 -1.11 -0.79 5.75
N LEU A 168 -1.87 -0.28 6.72
CA LEU A 168 -2.04 1.14 6.97
C LEU A 168 -1.50 1.47 8.36
N VAL A 169 -0.40 2.21 8.40
CA VAL A 169 0.23 2.70 9.62
C VAL A 169 -0.28 4.11 9.91
N LEU A 170 -0.86 4.32 11.09
CA LEU A 170 -1.39 5.62 11.53
C LEU A 170 -0.39 6.29 12.45
N ARG A 171 -0.10 7.57 12.22
CA ARG A 171 0.84 8.38 13.00
C ARG A 171 0.31 8.67 14.41
N THR A 172 0.35 7.66 15.27
CA THR A 172 -0.21 7.61 16.62
C THR A 172 0.63 6.68 17.48
N ASP A 173 0.81 6.95 18.76
CA ASP A 173 1.49 6.04 19.71
C ASP A 173 2.84 5.48 19.19
N GLU A 174 3.72 6.35 18.67
CA GLU A 174 4.99 5.97 18.05
C GLU A 174 5.86 5.08 18.95
N GLU A 175 6.03 5.44 20.22
CA GLU A 175 6.79 4.66 21.20
C GLU A 175 6.23 3.23 21.41
N ALA A 176 4.95 3.02 21.09
CA ALA A 176 4.28 1.73 21.15
C ALA A 176 4.27 0.99 19.79
N GLY A 177 4.97 1.51 18.77
CA GLY A 177 5.10 0.87 17.46
C GLY A 177 4.02 1.24 16.44
N TYR A 178 3.36 2.38 16.62
CA TYR A 178 2.22 2.85 15.82
C TYR A 178 0.97 1.97 15.88
N LYS A 179 -0.19 2.58 15.64
CA LYS A 179 -1.42 1.83 15.32
C LYS A 179 -1.38 1.40 13.86
N ILE A 180 -1.52 0.11 13.62
CA ILE A 180 -1.47 -0.49 12.29
C ILE A 180 -2.79 -1.21 12.00
N CYS A 181 -3.29 -1.08 10.78
CA CYS A 181 -4.37 -1.88 10.27
C CYS A 181 -3.84 -2.76 9.13
N ILE A 182 -4.23 -4.04 9.10
CA ILE A 182 -3.80 -4.99 8.05
C ILE A 182 -5.03 -5.53 7.33
N VAL A 183 -4.92 -5.64 6.00
CA VAL A 183 -5.84 -6.34 5.12
C VAL A 183 -5.04 -7.39 4.37
N ASP A 184 -5.41 -8.66 4.50
CA ASP A 184 -4.86 -9.73 3.68
C ASP A 184 -6.01 -10.60 3.17
N ASN A 185 -6.41 -10.37 1.93
CA ASN A 185 -7.49 -11.10 1.26
C ASN A 185 -7.01 -12.39 0.57
N ALA A 186 -5.81 -12.89 0.90
CA ALA A 186 -5.28 -14.14 0.38
C ALA A 186 -5.84 -15.39 1.10
N ASN A 187 -5.46 -16.56 0.61
CA ASN A 187 -5.83 -17.83 1.23
C ASN A 187 -5.22 -17.94 2.65
N ALA A 188 -5.85 -18.72 3.54
CA ALA A 188 -5.49 -18.80 4.97
C ALA A 188 -4.01 -19.12 5.28
N SER A 189 -3.26 -19.72 4.36
CA SER A 189 -1.82 -19.98 4.49
C SER A 189 -0.93 -18.76 4.21
N GLU A 190 -1.41 -17.77 3.45
CA GLU A 190 -0.71 -16.51 3.14
C GLU A 190 -1.08 -15.39 4.11
N ALA A 191 -2.27 -15.46 4.73
CA ALA A 191 -2.88 -14.42 5.57
C ALA A 191 -2.05 -13.99 6.81
N GLN A 192 -0.93 -14.64 7.09
CA GLN A 192 -0.03 -14.31 8.20
C GLN A 192 1.27 -13.64 7.75
N PHE A 193 1.66 -13.75 6.48
CA PHE A 193 2.95 -13.25 6.00
C PHE A 193 3.09 -11.74 6.21
N TRP A 194 2.07 -10.96 5.86
CA TRP A 194 2.06 -9.49 6.04
C TRP A 194 2.05 -9.02 7.49
N ARG A 195 1.80 -9.94 8.43
CA ARG A 195 1.72 -9.63 9.85
C ARG A 195 2.96 -10.12 10.60
N GLU A 196 3.47 -11.30 10.24
CA GLU A 196 4.50 -12.00 11.01
C GLU A 196 5.89 -11.89 10.38
N ASP A 197 5.99 -11.81 9.04
CA ASP A 197 7.27 -11.86 8.30
C ASP A 197 7.67 -10.52 7.66
N PHE A 198 6.69 -9.72 7.21
CA PHE A 198 6.87 -8.38 6.64
C PHE A 198 6.49 -7.30 7.65
#